data_AF-A0A7C6A4T7-F1
#
_entry.id   AF-A0A7C6A4T7-F1
#
_cell.length_a   1.000
_cell.length_b   1.000
_cell.length_c   1.000
_cell.angle_alpha   90.00
_cell.angle_beta   90.00
_cell.angle_gamma   90.00
#
_symmetry.space_group_name_H-M   'P 1'
#
loop_
_entity.id
_entity.type
_entity.pdbx_description
1 polymer ?
#
loop_
_entity_poly.entity_id
_entity_poly.type
_entity_poly.pdbx_seq_one_letter_code
_entity_poly.pdbx_strand_id
1 'polypeptide(L)'
;GLMNPVFFSGPAFIGMIALAGIVTRNSIIIVDFIHLALMRGLPLNRAILQSVSVRLRPILLTSGAAVLGALPVTQDTVFGGMAWSLIFGLVVSTGFSLFVIPVTYKLMYASKPDHGLPEQIRKKLAATHPQEA
;
A
#
# COMPACT_ATOMS: atom_id res chain seq x y z
N GLY A 1 -16.48 29.94 25.02
CA GLY A 1 -15.66 29.06 25.87
C GLY A 1 -14.81 28.17 24.99
N LEU A 2 -13.79 28.77 24.39
CA LEU A 2 -12.87 28.15 23.43
C LEU A 2 -11.73 27.46 24.20
N MET A 3 -11.79 26.14 24.38
CA MET A 3 -10.65 25.25 24.63
C MET A 3 -11.18 23.83 24.90
N ASN A 4 -11.39 23.07 23.83
CA ASN A 4 -11.23 21.61 23.92
C ASN A 4 -9.89 21.31 23.24
N PRO A 5 -8.76 21.32 23.98
CA PRO A 5 -7.53 20.77 23.44
C PRO A 5 -7.82 19.35 22.95
N VAL A 6 -7.42 19.05 21.73
CA VAL A 6 -7.49 17.69 21.16
C VAL A 6 -6.46 16.85 21.93
N PHE A 7 -6.82 16.47 23.16
CA PHE A 7 -6.04 15.55 23.95
C PHE A 7 -6.02 14.20 23.25
N PHE A 8 -4.97 13.44 23.50
CA PHE A 8 -4.85 12.05 23.08
C PHE A 8 -6.03 11.25 23.68
N SER A 9 -7.11 11.10 22.92
CA SER A 9 -8.38 10.55 23.41
C SER A 9 -8.50 9.06 23.10
N GLY A 10 -9.23 8.32 23.94
CA GLY A 10 -9.53 6.90 23.69
C GLY A 10 -10.04 6.61 22.26
N PRO A 11 -10.97 7.41 21.71
CA PRO A 11 -11.40 7.29 20.32
C PRO A 11 -10.26 7.43 19.30
N ALA A 12 -9.27 8.29 19.55
CA ALA A 12 -8.12 8.44 18.65
C ALA A 12 -7.27 7.16 18.56
N PHE A 13 -7.08 6.43 19.68
CA PHE A 13 -6.41 5.12 19.66
C PHE A 13 -7.16 4.11 18.78
N ILE A 14 -8.49 4.05 18.89
CA ILE A 14 -9.32 3.18 18.06
C ILE A 14 -9.16 3.55 16.58
N GLY A 15 -9.13 4.85 16.27
CA GLY A 15 -8.87 5.36 14.92
C GLY A 15 -7.52 4.91 14.36
N MET A 16 -6.45 4.99 15.16
CA MET A 16 -5.13 4.52 14.75
C MET A 16 -5.08 3.02 14.48
N ILE A 17 -5.75 2.19 15.29
CA ILE A 17 -5.79 0.73 15.08
C ILE A 17 -6.56 0.41 13.79
N ALA A 18 -7.71 1.07 13.57
CA ALA A 18 -8.48 0.91 12.34
C ALA A 18 -7.65 1.30 11.10
N LEU A 19 -6.92 2.43 11.18
CA LEU A 19 -6.00 2.86 10.14
C LEU A 19 -4.94 1.79 9.84
N ALA A 20 -4.28 1.26 10.88
CA ALA A 20 -3.25 0.25 10.70
C ALA A 20 -3.77 -0.97 9.92
N GLY A 21 -5.01 -1.40 10.19
CA GLY A 21 -5.68 -2.46 9.43
C GLY A 21 -5.88 -2.11 7.96
N ILE A 22 -6.38 -0.91 7.66
CA ILE A 22 -6.59 -0.43 6.28
C ILE A 22 -5.27 -0.40 5.51
N VAL A 23 -4.22 0.16 6.11
CA VAL A 23 -2.88 0.30 5.49
C VAL A 23 -2.24 -1.07 5.26
N THR A 24 -2.32 -1.96 6.24
CA THR A 24 -1.78 -3.32 6.14
C THR A 24 -2.48 -4.09 5.04
N ARG A 25 -3.82 -4.01 4.98
CA ARG A 25 -4.62 -4.63 3.91
C ARG A 25 -4.21 -4.11 2.53
N ASN A 26 -4.06 -2.79 2.37
CA ASN A 26 -3.66 -2.19 1.10
C ASN A 26 -2.24 -2.59 0.67
N SER A 27 -1.32 -2.78 1.64
CA SER A 27 0.09 -3.11 1.39
C SER A 27 0.28 -4.60 1.03
N ILE A 28 -0.34 -5.52 1.77
CA ILE A 28 -0.31 -6.98 1.48
C ILE A 28 -0.75 -7.25 0.06
N ILE A 29 -1.86 -6.60 -0.30
CA ILE A 29 -2.42 -6.57 -1.64
C ILE A 29 -1.32 -6.21 -2.66
N ILE A 30 -0.65 -5.06 -2.59
CA ILE A 30 0.40 -4.73 -3.58
C ILE A 30 1.46 -5.83 -3.71
N VAL A 31 1.94 -6.37 -2.58
CA VAL A 31 2.93 -7.45 -2.56
C VAL A 31 2.41 -8.72 -3.26
N ASP A 32 1.19 -9.14 -2.98
CA ASP A 32 0.58 -10.33 -3.58
C ASP A 32 0.45 -10.22 -5.11
N PHE A 33 0.12 -9.02 -5.64
CA PHE A 33 0.06 -8.84 -7.09
C PHE A 33 1.44 -8.86 -7.74
N ILE A 34 2.46 -8.31 -7.06
CA ILE A 34 3.84 -8.38 -7.56
C ILE A 34 4.25 -9.85 -7.64
N HIS A 35 3.97 -10.63 -6.59
CA HIS A 35 4.27 -12.05 -6.54
C HIS A 35 3.54 -12.83 -7.64
N LEU A 36 2.24 -12.56 -7.83
CA LEU A 36 1.43 -13.18 -8.87
C LEU A 36 1.90 -12.81 -10.29
N ALA A 37 2.31 -11.56 -10.51
CA ALA A 37 2.85 -11.09 -11.79
C ALA A 37 4.20 -11.75 -12.09
N LEU A 38 5.07 -11.90 -11.09
CA LEU A 38 6.32 -12.65 -11.21
C LEU A 38 6.08 -14.13 -11.53
N MET A 39 5.09 -14.78 -10.90
CA MET A 39 4.70 -16.16 -11.21
C MET A 39 4.22 -16.34 -12.65
N ARG A 40 3.67 -15.28 -13.26
CA ARG A 40 3.27 -15.24 -14.68
C ARG A 40 4.44 -15.01 -15.65
N GLY A 41 5.66 -14.92 -15.15
CA GLY A 41 6.87 -14.72 -15.96
C GLY A 41 7.11 -13.28 -16.41
N LEU A 42 6.41 -12.29 -15.83
CA LEU A 42 6.68 -10.88 -16.11
C LEU A 42 8.02 -10.46 -15.49
N PRO A 43 8.84 -9.65 -16.19
CA PRO A 43 10.05 -9.11 -15.61
C PRO A 43 9.70 -8.16 -14.46
N LEU A 44 10.52 -8.16 -13.40
CA LEU A 44 10.26 -7.49 -12.12
C LEU A 44 9.80 -6.03 -12.28
N ASN A 45 10.44 -5.26 -13.15
CA ASN A 45 10.07 -3.86 -13.40
C ASN A 45 8.65 -3.74 -13.96
N ARG A 46 8.25 -4.60 -14.91
CA ARG A 46 6.88 -4.62 -15.46
C ARG A 46 5.87 -5.10 -14.41
N ALA A 47 6.23 -6.10 -13.62
CA ALA A 47 5.39 -6.64 -12.55
C ALA A 47 5.07 -5.57 -11.48
N ILE A 48 6.07 -4.80 -11.06
CA ILE A 48 5.89 -3.69 -10.09
C ILE A 48 5.00 -2.60 -10.69
N LEU A 49 5.30 -2.12 -11.91
CA LEU A 49 4.51 -1.08 -12.57
C LEU A 49 3.04 -1.48 -12.76
N GLN A 50 2.80 -2.70 -13.24
CA GLN A 50 1.45 -3.21 -13.46
C GLN A 50 0.68 -3.35 -12.13
N SER A 51 1.34 -3.88 -11.10
CA SER A 51 0.73 -4.10 -9.78
C SER A 51 0.33 -2.78 -9.13
N VAL A 52 1.19 -1.76 -9.21
CA VAL A 52 0.91 -0.43 -8.69
C VAL A 52 -0.23 0.22 -9.48
N SER A 53 -0.20 0.18 -10.81
CA SER A 53 -1.22 0.83 -11.65
C SER A 53 -2.63 0.25 -11.45
N VAL A 54 -2.75 -1.07 -11.29
CA VAL A 54 -4.06 -1.73 -11.12
C VAL A 54 -4.62 -1.49 -9.72
N ARG A 55 -3.76 -1.37 -8.71
CA ARG A 55 -4.19 -1.20 -7.31
C ARG A 55 -4.37 0.26 -6.88
N LEU A 56 -3.74 1.20 -7.58
CA LEU A 56 -3.86 2.63 -7.28
C LEU A 56 -5.33 3.08 -7.28
N ARG A 57 -6.13 2.66 -8.26
CA ARG A 57 -7.56 3.00 -8.35
C ARG A 57 -8.35 2.49 -7.13
N PRO A 58 -8.33 1.18 -6.78
CA PRO A 58 -8.94 0.68 -5.55
C PRO A 58 -8.48 1.38 -4.26
N ILE A 59 -7.18 1.67 -4.12
CA ILE A 59 -6.62 2.30 -2.92
C ILE A 59 -7.14 3.74 -2.78
N LEU A 60 -7.15 4.50 -3.87
CA LEU A 60 -7.70 5.85 -3.90
C LEU A 60 -9.21 5.87 -3.61
N LEU A 61 -9.96 4.91 -4.15
CA LEU A 61 -11.39 4.77 -3.84
C LEU A 61 -11.64 4.48 -2.37
N THR A 62 -10.87 3.55 -1.78
CA THR A 62 -11.03 3.16 -0.37
C THR A 62 -10.64 4.29 0.57
N SER A 63 -9.47 4.90 0.36
CA SER A 63 -8.99 6.02 1.17
C SER A 63 -9.88 7.26 0.99
N GLY A 64 -10.31 7.57 -0.23
CA GLY A 64 -11.24 8.65 -0.52
C GLY A 64 -12.59 8.46 0.16
N ALA A 65 -13.18 7.26 0.08
CA ALA A 65 -14.43 6.95 0.77
C ALA A 65 -14.30 7.09 2.29
N ALA A 66 -13.20 6.63 2.87
CA ALA A 66 -12.95 6.73 4.31
C ALA A 66 -12.75 8.19 4.76
N VAL A 67 -12.03 9.01 3.98
CA VAL A 67 -11.88 10.45 4.25
C VAL A 67 -13.22 11.14 4.18
N LEU A 68 -14.01 10.92 3.11
CA LEU A 68 -15.33 11.51 2.96
C LEU A 68 -16.29 11.11 4.08
N GLY A 69 -16.26 9.85 4.52
CA GLY A 69 -17.06 9.38 5.66
C GLY A 69 -16.62 9.97 7.01
N ALA A 70 -15.34 10.30 7.16
CA ALA A 70 -14.80 10.91 8.38
C ALA A 70 -15.05 12.43 8.46
N LEU A 71 -15.29 13.11 7.33
CA LEU A 71 -15.53 14.56 7.30
C LEU A 71 -16.61 15.05 8.27
N PRO A 72 -17.85 14.52 8.28
CA PRO A 72 -18.87 14.99 9.23
C PRO A 72 -18.51 14.71 10.69
N VAL A 73 -17.76 13.65 10.96
CA VAL A 73 -17.33 13.25 12.31
C VAL A 73 -16.31 14.23 12.89
N THR A 74 -15.58 14.98 12.05
CA THR A 74 -14.59 15.97 12.51
C THR A 74 -15.20 17.11 13.34
N GLN A 75 -16.50 17.39 13.19
CA GLN A 75 -17.20 18.44 13.93
C GLN A 75 -17.62 18.00 15.34
N ASP A 76 -17.50 16.71 15.66
CA ASP A 76 -17.89 16.15 16.96
C ASP A 76 -16.80 16.37 18.03
N THR A 77 -17.20 16.73 19.25
CA THR A 77 -16.27 17.01 20.36
C THR A 77 -15.62 15.76 20.97
N VAL A 78 -16.24 14.59 20.82
CA VAL A 78 -15.76 13.31 21.37
C VAL A 78 -14.96 12.54 20.32
N PHE A 79 -15.50 12.44 19.11
CA PHE A 79 -14.93 11.65 18.01
C PHE A 79 -14.08 12.45 17.02
N GLY A 80 -14.07 13.79 17.12
CA GLY A 80 -13.31 14.64 16.20
C GLY A 80 -11.82 14.30 16.14
N GLY A 81 -11.20 13.99 17.28
CA GLY A 81 -9.80 13.56 17.33
C GLY A 81 -9.53 12.25 16.57
N MET A 82 -10.47 11.30 16.61
CA MET A 82 -10.41 10.06 15.84
C MET A 82 -10.49 10.34 14.33
N ALA A 83 -11.45 11.17 13.92
CA ALA A 83 -11.63 11.52 12.52
C ALA A 83 -10.39 12.21 11.93
N TRP A 84 -9.78 13.16 12.65
CA TRP A 84 -8.55 13.81 12.22
C TRP A 84 -7.37 12.83 12.13
N SER A 85 -7.22 11.92 13.11
CA SER A 85 -6.17 10.90 13.07
C SER A 85 -6.31 9.96 11.87
N LEU A 86 -7.55 9.58 11.52
CA LEU A 86 -7.86 8.73 10.38
C LEU A 86 -7.57 9.44 9.06
N ILE A 87 -8.06 10.67 8.88
CA ILE A 87 -7.87 11.43 7.64
C ILE A 87 -6.38 11.66 7.37
N PHE A 88 -5.66 12.19 8.37
CA PHE A 88 -4.23 12.45 8.22
C PHE A 88 -3.44 11.17 8.01
N GLY A 89 -3.73 10.14 8.81
CA GLY A 89 -3.08 8.86 8.72
C GLY A 89 -3.31 8.15 7.39
N LEU A 90 -4.52 8.20 6.83
CA LEU A 90 -4.85 7.62 5.52
C LEU A 90 -4.11 8.31 4.40
N VAL A 91 -4.06 9.65 4.41
CA VAL A 91 -3.37 10.42 3.36
C VAL A 91 -1.87 10.14 3.39
N VAL A 92 -1.25 10.24 4.57
CA VAL A 92 0.19 10.01 4.72
C VAL A 92 0.56 8.57 4.39
N SER A 93 -0.17 7.60 4.93
CA SER A 93 0.12 6.17 4.70
C SER A 93 -0.12 5.75 3.26
N THR A 94 -1.13 6.29 2.57
CA THR A 94 -1.38 5.94 1.17
C THR A 94 -0.23 6.39 0.29
N GLY A 95 0.25 7.64 0.49
CA GLY A 95 1.45 8.12 -0.20
C GLY A 95 2.70 7.31 0.16
N PHE A 96 2.87 7.02 1.45
CA PHE A 96 4.00 6.25 1.95
C PHE A 96 4.02 4.82 1.38
N SER A 97 2.92 4.07 1.41
CA SER A 97 2.82 2.71 0.87
C SER A 97 3.11 2.66 -0.63
N LEU A 98 2.59 3.64 -1.40
CA LEU A 98 2.82 3.71 -2.84
C LEU A 98 4.29 4.03 -3.19
N PHE A 99 5.02 4.73 -2.31
CA PHE A 99 6.42 5.08 -2.54
C PHE A 99 7.39 4.03 -1.95
N VAL A 100 7.15 3.58 -0.72
CA VAL A 100 8.05 2.69 0.01
C VAL A 100 8.07 1.29 -0.58
N ILE A 101 6.94 0.75 -1.02
CA ILE A 101 6.91 -0.59 -1.62
C ILE A 101 7.79 -0.65 -2.89
N PRO A 102 7.63 0.21 -3.91
CA PRO A 102 8.48 0.13 -5.11
C PRO A 102 9.95 0.46 -4.81
N VAL A 103 10.24 1.40 -3.91
CA VAL A 103 11.63 1.72 -3.52
C VAL A 103 12.30 0.55 -2.80
N THR A 104 11.60 -0.07 -1.84
CA THR A 104 12.12 -1.23 -1.09
C THR A 104 12.34 -2.41 -2.02
N TYR A 105 11.40 -2.69 -2.94
CA TYR A 105 11.58 -3.74 -3.94
C TYR A 105 12.74 -3.43 -4.88
N LYS A 106 12.88 -2.18 -5.34
CA LYS A 106 14.01 -1.77 -6.18
C LYS A 106 15.34 -1.95 -5.45
N LEU A 107 15.46 -1.53 -4.19
CA LEU A 107 16.69 -1.68 -3.41
C LEU A 107 17.02 -3.15 -3.09
N MET A 108 16.03 -3.95 -2.72
CA MET A 108 16.22 -5.35 -2.37
C MET A 108 16.60 -6.22 -3.57
N TYR A 109 16.09 -5.90 -4.76
CA TYR A 109 16.32 -6.66 -5.98
C TYR A 109 17.28 -6.00 -6.97
N ALA A 110 17.78 -4.78 -6.71
CA ALA A 110 18.80 -4.11 -7.54
C ALA A 110 20.12 -4.89 -7.62
N SER A 111 20.48 -5.64 -6.57
CA SER A 111 21.77 -6.35 -6.48
C SER A 111 21.68 -7.84 -6.89
N LYS A 112 20.53 -8.33 -7.36
CA LYS A 112 20.35 -9.74 -7.77
C LYS A 112 20.13 -9.83 -9.29
N PRO A 113 21.08 -10.42 -10.04
CA PRO A 113 20.95 -10.61 -11.50
C PRO A 113 19.70 -11.41 -11.90
N ASP A 114 19.21 -12.26 -10.99
CA ASP A 114 18.06 -13.15 -11.20
C ASP A 114 16.72 -12.52 -10.76
N HIS A 115 16.70 -11.23 -10.42
CA HIS A 115 15.47 -10.47 -10.10
C HIS A 115 14.57 -11.06 -8.99
N GLY A 116 15.09 -12.01 -8.19
CA GLY A 116 14.30 -12.73 -7.19
C GLY A 116 13.41 -13.85 -7.75
N LEU A 117 13.59 -14.25 -9.01
CA LEU A 117 12.86 -15.35 -9.59
C LEU A 117 13.29 -16.67 -8.90
N PRO A 118 12.35 -17.48 -8.42
CA PRO A 118 12.64 -18.86 -8.05
C PRO A 118 13.31 -19.56 -9.24
N GLU A 119 14.35 -20.37 -9.00
CA GLU A 119 15.16 -21.04 -10.04
C GLU A 119 14.29 -21.80 -11.07
N GLN A 120 13.12 -22.26 -10.65
CA GLN A 120 12.10 -22.92 -11.47
C GLN A 120 11.53 -22.03 -12.57
N ILE A 121 11.30 -20.74 -12.29
CA ILE A 121 10.78 -19.78 -13.27
C ILE A 121 11.88 -19.39 -14.25
N ARG A 122 13.12 -19.22 -13.79
CA ARG A 122 14.28 -18.99 -14.67
C ARG A 122 14.44 -20.10 -15.69
N LYS A 123 14.38 -21.36 -15.25
CA LYS A 123 14.42 -22.53 -16.15
C LYS A 123 13.25 -22.56 -17.13
N LYS A 124 12.05 -22.18 -16.68
CA LYS A 124 10.85 -22.14 -17.55
C LYS A 124 10.89 -21.02 -18.59
N LEU A 125 11.41 -19.84 -18.23
CA LEU A 125 11.61 -18.72 -19.16
C LEU A 125 12.71 -19.03 -20.19
N ALA A 126 13.83 -19.59 -19.74
CA ALA A 126 14.93 -20.01 -20.62
C ALA A 126 14.50 -21.11 -21.60
N ALA A 127 13.58 -21.99 -21.18
CA ALA A 127 13.00 -23.02 -22.06
C ALA A 127 11.95 -22.46 -23.05
N THR A 128 11.38 -21.28 -22.78
CA THR A 128 10.33 -20.67 -23.63
C THR A 128 10.90 -19.71 -24.69
N HIS A 129 12.09 -19.14 -24.46
CA HIS A 129 12.79 -18.29 -25.42
C HIS A 129 14.23 -18.79 -25.70
N PRO A 130 14.40 -19.79 -26.58
CA PRO A 130 15.70 -20.41 -26.84
C PRO A 130 16.67 -19.60 -27.75
N GLN A 131 16.39 -18.34 -28.13
CA GLN A 131 17.10 -17.68 -29.24
C GLN A 131 17.80 -16.33 -28.95
N GLU A 132 17.97 -15.90 -27.70
CA GLU A 132 18.79 -14.69 -27.40
C GLU A 132 19.86 -14.96 -26.32
N ALA A 133 20.55 -16.09 -26.43
CA ALA A 133 21.78 -16.40 -25.69
C ALA A 133 23.00 -16.26 -26.60
#